data_AF-A0A7V5C6D1-F1
#
_entry.id   AF-A0A7V5C6D1-F1
#
_cell.length_a   1.000
_cell.length_b   1.000
_cell.length_c   1.000
_cell.angle_alpha   90.00
_cell.angle_beta   90.00
_cell.angle_gamma   90.00
#
_symmetry.space_group_name_H-M   'P 1'
#
loop_
_entity.id
_entity.type
_entity.pdbx_description
1 polymer ?
#
loop_
_entity_poly.entity_id
_entity_poly.type
_entity_poly.pdbx_seq_one_letter_code
_entity_poly.pdbx_strand_id
1 'polypeptide(L)' 'MITEILSTGDEIRSGALVDTNSAYIAEKLEEAGLEVVRHSCVGDDFDSLRDILREIGG' A
#
# COMPACT_ATOMS: atom_id res chain seq x y z
N MET A 1 11.49 -10.37 -8.51
CA MET A 1 11.06 -8.99 -8.24
C MET A 1 9.74 -9.10 -7.53
N ILE A 2 9.54 -8.41 -6.41
CA ILE A 2 8.29 -8.41 -5.65
C ILE A 2 7.67 -7.03 -5.84
N THR A 3 6.38 -6.98 -6.13
CA THR A 3 5.62 -5.73 -6.28
C THR A 3 4.58 -5.69 -5.18
N GLU A 4 4.58 -4.61 -4.41
CA GLU A 4 3.59 -4.36 -3.37
C GLU A 4 3.17 -2.89 -3.36
N ILE A 5 1.98 -2.64 -2.84
CA ILE A 5 1.42 -1.30 -2.70
C ILE A 5 1.33 -0.96 -1.22
N LEU A 6 1.88 0.19 -0.84
CA LEU A 6 1.72 0.78 0.48
C LEU A 6 0.83 2.04 0.36
N SER A 7 -0.33 2.03 1.01
CA SER A 7 -1.15 3.22 1.21
C SER A 7 -1.01 3.77 2.64
N THR A 8 -1.20 5.07 2.78
CA THR A 8 -1.21 5.81 4.05
C THR A 8 -2.47 6.66 4.12
N GLY A 9 -3.01 6.84 5.31
CA GLY A 9 -4.21 7.61 5.57
C GLY A 9 -4.97 7.02 6.73
N ASP A 10 -5.20 7.79 7.79
CA ASP A 10 -5.98 7.31 8.95
C ASP A 10 -7.42 6.93 8.57
N GLU A 11 -8.03 7.64 7.64
CA GLU A 11 -9.34 7.38 7.05
C GLU A 11 -9.37 6.09 6.22
N ILE A 12 -8.27 5.76 5.55
CA ILE A 12 -8.15 4.52 4.78
C ILE A 12 -7.93 3.35 5.73
N ARG A 13 -6.99 3.48 6.66
CA ARG A 13 -6.70 2.47 7.69
C ARG A 13 -7.93 2.15 8.53
N SER A 14 -8.70 3.18 8.93
CA SER A 14 -9.93 3.00 9.71
C SER A 14 -11.11 2.47 8.89
N GLY A 15 -11.00 2.48 7.56
CA GLY A 15 -12.11 2.12 6.65
C GLY A 15 -13.21 3.18 6.57
N ALA A 16 -12.97 4.40 7.07
CA ALA A 16 -13.87 5.53 6.89
C ALA A 16 -13.96 5.96 5.42
N LEU A 17 -12.89 5.71 4.65
CA LEU A 17 -12.83 5.90 3.21
C LEU A 17 -12.28 4.64 2.52
N VAL A 18 -12.83 4.30 1.36
CA VAL A 18 -12.39 3.15 0.56
C VAL A 18 -11.11 3.50 -0.20
N ASP A 19 -10.11 2.63 -0.14
CA ASP A 19 -8.85 2.77 -0.87
C ASP A 19 -9.00 2.47 -2.37
N THR A 20 -9.53 3.42 -3.12
CA THR A 20 -9.64 3.31 -4.58
C THR A 20 -8.29 3.52 -5.28
N ASN A 21 -7.34 4.18 -4.62
CA ASN A 21 -6.01 4.45 -5.18
C ASN A 21 -5.22 3.15 -5.33
N SER A 22 -5.19 2.31 -4.29
CA SER A 22 -4.52 1.01 -4.35
C SER A 22 -5.12 0.10 -5.42
N ALA A 23 -6.45 0.11 -5.58
CA ALA A 23 -7.11 -0.65 -6.63
C ALA A 23 -6.69 -0.19 -8.04
N TYR A 24 -6.69 1.14 -8.28
CA TYR A 24 -6.28 1.71 -9.55
C TYR A 24 -4.81 1.41 -9.88
N ILE A 25 -3.91 1.54 -8.89
CA ILE A 25 -2.49 1.28 -9.08
C ILE A 25 -2.25 -0.21 -9.37
N ALA A 26 -2.94 -1.12 -8.67
CA ALA A 26 -2.83 -2.55 -8.92
C ALA A 26 -3.24 -2.91 -10.36
N GLU A 27 -4.36 -2.38 -10.84
CA GLU A 27 -4.80 -2.55 -12.23
C GLU A 27 -3.72 -2.10 -13.22
N LYS A 28 -3.09 -0.93 -12.99
CA LYS A 28 -2.02 -0.42 -13.87
C LYS A 28 -0.73 -1.22 -13.80
N LEU A 29 -0.40 -1.79 -12.66
CA LEU A 29 0.75 -2.68 -12.52
C LEU A 29 0.50 -4.02 -13.22
N GLU A 30 -0.70 -4.59 -13.08
CA GLU A 30 -1.09 -5.81 -13.80
C GLU A 30 -1.08 -5.62 -15.32
N GLU A 31 -1.61 -4.50 -15.82
CA GLU A 31 -1.52 -4.11 -17.24
C GLU A 31 -0.06 -4.04 -17.74
N ALA A 32 0.88 -3.67 -16.86
CA ALA A 32 2.30 -3.62 -17.15
C ALA A 32 3.02 -4.98 -16.96
N GLY A 33 2.30 -6.05 -16.63
CA GLY A 33 2.85 -7.38 -16.39
C GLY A 33 3.51 -7.54 -15.01
N LEU A 34 3.20 -6.67 -14.05
CA LEU A 34 3.69 -6.72 -12.67
C LEU A 34 2.55 -7.17 -11.74
N GLU A 35 2.62 -8.39 -11.25
CA GLU A 35 1.67 -8.92 -10.26
C GLU A 35 1.91 -8.25 -8.90
N VAL A 36 0.88 -7.62 -8.34
CA VAL A 36 0.91 -7.07 -6.98
C VAL A 36 0.58 -8.19 -5.99
N VAL A 37 1.57 -8.57 -5.18
CA VAL A 37 1.41 -9.70 -4.25
C VAL A 37 0.95 -9.28 -2.86
N ARG A 38 0.99 -7.97 -2.55
CA ARG A 38 0.64 -7.43 -1.24
C ARG A 38 0.17 -5.99 -1.30
N HIS A 39 -0.85 -5.70 -0.49
CA HIS A 39 -1.29 -4.36 -0.17
C HIS A 39 -1.13 -4.14 1.33
N SER A 40 -0.50 -3.04 1.72
CA SER A 40 -0.33 -2.62 3.11
C SER A 40 -0.97 -1.25 3.28
N CYS A 41 -1.63 -1.02 4.41
CA CYS A 41 -2.20 0.28 4.76
C CYS A 41 -1.82 0.62 6.20
N VAL A 42 -1.24 1.81 6.40
CA VAL A 42 -0.85 2.33 7.71
C VAL A 42 -1.43 3.72 7.96
N GLY A 43 -1.45 4.15 9.22
CA GLY A 43 -1.91 5.48 9.60
C GLY A 43 -0.84 6.54 9.33
N ASP A 44 -1.23 7.81 9.47
CA ASP A 44 -0.36 8.96 9.17
C ASP A 44 0.57 9.31 10.34
N ASP A 45 1.20 8.28 10.92
CA ASP A 45 2.20 8.44 11.97
C ASP A 45 3.58 7.94 11.52
N PHE A 46 4.60 8.64 12.00
CA PHE A 46 5.98 8.42 11.57
C PHE A 46 6.49 7.03 11.94
N ASP A 47 6.09 6.50 13.11
CA ASP A 47 6.55 5.20 13.59
C ASP A 47 6.01 4.07 12.71
N SER A 48 4.71 4.10 12.40
CA SER A 48 4.07 3.15 11.49
C SER A 48 4.69 3.16 10.10
N LEU A 49 4.90 4.35 9.52
CA LEU A 49 5.55 4.51 8.22
C LEU A 49 6.99 3.99 8.22
N ARG A 50 7.77 4.32 9.26
CA ARG A 50 9.14 3.84 9.41
C ARG A 50 9.18 2.32 9.49
N ASP A 51 8.31 1.72 10.29
CA ASP A 51 8.35 0.30 10.56
C ASP A 51 7.92 -0.52 9.33
N ILE A 52 6.87 -0.10 8.62
CA ILE A 52 6.46 -0.79 7.39
C ILE A 52 7.50 -0.64 6.27
N LEU A 53 8.13 0.52 6.11
CA LEU A 53 9.18 0.71 5.11
C LEU A 53 10.42 -0.16 5.39
N ARG A 54 10.76 -0.39 6.67
CA ARG A 54 11.81 -1.33 7.06
C ARG A 54 11.44 -2.77 6.75
N GLU A 55 10.19 -3.15 7.04
CA GLU A 55 9.68 -4.48 6.72
C GLU A 55 9.74 -4.77 5.21
N ILE A 56 9.37 -3.78 4.38
CA ILE A 56 9.43 -3.87 2.92
C ILE A 56 10.88 -3.95 2.41
N GLY A 57 11.76 -3.13 2.97
CA GLY A 57 13.15 -3.02 2.54
C GLY A 57 14.02 -4.24 2.85
N GLY A 58 13.69 -4.98 3.92
CA GLY A 58 14.52 -6.07 4.46
C GLY A 58 15.67 -5.60 5.34
#